data_AF-A0A850QQG2-F1
#
_entry.id   AF-A0A850QQG2-F1
#
_cell.length_a   1.000
_cell.length_b   1.000
_cell.length_c   1.000
_cell.angle_alpha   90.00
_cell.angle_beta   90.00
_cell.angle_gamma   90.00
#
_symmetry.space_group_name_H-M   'P 1'
#
loop_
_entity.id
_entity.type
_entity.pdbx_description
1 polymer ?
#
loop_
_entity_poly.entity_id
_entity_poly.type
_entity_poly.pdbx_seq_one_letter_code
_entity_poly.pdbx_strand_id
1 'polypeptide(L)'
;MAYQYFSQVVRRATHVVDLHTAAIHRTNLPQIRANLDNEAAHAMAVAFGSPVVVDASLRDGSLRAAAEAYDIPVITFEAGEALRFDPHAIGSGVQGTLNVMKHLGMLRSSRSKKEHTPMVPKATRWVRADSDGLLRSHVALGEKVEKNQIIASINDPSGASEISVIAPQGGIVIGQQTLPLVNEGDAIFHIAFFDEPDSLVEEQVESYLDDAIEVLDDDLKYGMTL
;
A
#
# COMPACT_ATOMS: atom_id res chain seq x y z
N MET A 1 19.76 -5.62 -17.33
CA MET A 1 19.73 -4.26 -16.73
C MET A 1 19.87 -4.25 -15.22
N ALA A 2 19.24 -5.17 -14.46
CA ALA A 2 19.31 -5.20 -12.98
C ALA A 2 20.73 -5.07 -12.39
N TYR A 3 21.71 -5.84 -12.88
CA TYR A 3 23.09 -5.77 -12.42
C TYR A 3 23.72 -4.37 -12.58
N GLN A 4 23.47 -3.70 -13.71
CA GLN A 4 24.01 -2.37 -13.98
C GLN A 4 23.37 -1.32 -13.09
N TYR A 5 22.03 -1.37 -12.92
CA TYR A 5 21.33 -0.47 -12.01
C TYR A 5 21.85 -0.62 -10.57
N PHE A 6 21.95 -1.86 -10.07
CA PHE A 6 22.43 -2.11 -8.73
C PHE A 6 23.87 -1.63 -8.53
N SER A 7 24.78 -2.03 -9.42
CA SER A 7 26.21 -1.70 -9.29
C SER A 7 26.53 -0.22 -9.50
N GLN A 8 25.79 0.49 -10.35
CA GLN A 8 26.11 1.87 -10.73
C GLN A 8 25.27 2.92 -10.01
N VAL A 9 24.07 2.56 -9.53
CA VAL A 9 23.15 3.51 -8.87
C VAL A 9 22.98 3.14 -7.40
N VAL A 10 22.42 1.95 -7.11
CA VAL A 10 22.05 1.56 -5.74
C VAL A 10 23.26 1.55 -4.81
N ARG A 11 24.38 0.94 -5.24
CA ARG A 11 25.62 0.89 -4.43
C ARG A 11 26.28 2.25 -4.17
N ARG A 12 25.79 3.33 -4.76
CA ARG A 12 26.27 4.70 -4.52
C ARG A 12 25.31 5.52 -3.67
N ALA A 13 24.15 4.97 -3.33
CA ALA A 13 23.16 5.59 -2.46
C ALA A 13 23.44 5.25 -0.98
N THR A 14 22.98 6.11 -0.09
CA THR A 14 22.97 5.83 1.36
C THR A 14 21.65 5.22 1.80
N HIS A 15 20.55 5.51 1.10
CA HIS A 15 19.19 5.05 1.41
C HIS A 15 18.41 4.90 0.09
N VAL A 16 17.39 4.04 0.06
CA VAL A 16 16.52 3.86 -1.11
C VAL A 16 15.05 3.99 -0.71
N VAL A 17 14.33 4.80 -1.48
CA VAL A 17 12.86 4.82 -1.51
C VAL A 17 12.43 4.25 -2.86
N ASP A 18 11.85 3.05 -2.82
CA ASP A 18 11.43 2.30 -4.01
C ASP A 18 9.92 2.49 -4.22
N LEU A 19 9.52 3.16 -5.30
CA LEU A 19 8.12 3.53 -5.54
C LEU A 19 7.44 2.52 -6.46
N HIS A 20 6.46 1.79 -5.94
CA HIS A 20 5.68 0.80 -6.66
C HIS A 20 4.20 1.19 -6.75
N THR A 21 3.57 0.73 -7.82
CA THR A 21 2.11 0.59 -7.88
C THR A 21 1.73 -0.87 -7.74
N ALA A 22 0.45 -1.15 -7.48
CA ALA A 22 -0.04 -2.52 -7.57
C ALA A 22 0.17 -3.09 -8.98
N ALA A 23 0.24 -4.42 -9.07
CA ALA A 23 0.31 -5.12 -10.35
C ALA A 23 -0.92 -4.83 -11.22
N ILE A 24 -0.85 -5.16 -12.51
CA ILE A 24 -1.98 -5.04 -13.43
C ILE A 24 -3.19 -5.75 -12.81
N HIS A 25 -4.35 -5.08 -12.87
CA HIS A 25 -5.62 -5.55 -12.31
C HIS A 25 -5.70 -5.60 -10.78
N ARG A 26 -4.87 -4.80 -10.10
CA ARG A 26 -4.90 -4.65 -8.65
C ARG A 26 -4.74 -3.17 -8.29
N THR A 27 -5.25 -2.80 -7.14
CA THR A 27 -5.00 -1.52 -6.48
C THR A 27 -4.50 -1.74 -5.06
N ASN A 28 -3.61 -0.87 -4.58
CA ASN A 28 -3.07 -0.89 -3.23
C ASN A 28 -3.41 0.41 -2.50
N LEU A 29 -3.79 0.29 -1.23
CA LEU A 29 -3.87 1.44 -0.33
C LEU A 29 -2.44 1.97 -0.14
N PRO A 30 -2.21 3.31 -0.12
CA PRO A 30 -0.92 3.88 0.20
C PRO A 30 -0.34 3.27 1.49
N GLN A 31 0.74 2.52 1.34
CA GLN A 31 1.41 1.82 2.43
C GLN A 31 2.91 1.75 2.19
N ILE A 32 3.68 1.61 3.27
CA ILE A 32 5.10 1.31 3.22
C ILE A 32 5.35 -0.15 3.59
N ARG A 33 6.32 -0.76 2.91
CA ARG A 33 6.87 -2.08 3.23
C ARG A 33 8.35 -1.93 3.54
N ALA A 34 8.76 -2.37 4.72
CA ALA A 34 10.14 -2.27 5.18
C ALA A 34 10.49 -3.45 6.09
N ASN A 35 11.78 -3.70 6.28
CA ASN A 35 12.28 -4.54 7.37
C ASN A 35 12.33 -3.67 8.64
N LEU A 36 11.39 -3.84 9.58
CA LEU A 36 11.30 -2.96 10.75
C LEU A 36 12.36 -3.24 11.83
N ASP A 37 13.06 -4.38 11.72
CA ASP A 37 14.24 -4.67 12.56
C ASP A 37 15.45 -3.81 12.17
N ASN A 38 15.47 -3.26 10.95
CA ASN A 38 16.49 -2.30 10.53
C ASN A 38 16.09 -0.89 10.99
N GLU A 39 16.79 -0.35 12.00
CA GLU A 39 16.48 0.95 12.60
C GLU A 39 16.41 2.10 11.57
N ALA A 40 17.30 2.11 10.58
CA ALA A 40 17.31 3.16 9.55
C ALA A 40 16.12 3.03 8.59
N ALA A 41 15.78 1.81 8.15
CA ALA A 41 14.62 1.57 7.32
C ALA A 41 13.31 1.87 8.07
N HIS A 42 13.23 1.51 9.35
CA HIS A 42 12.09 1.82 10.21
C HIS A 42 11.94 3.34 10.39
N ALA A 43 13.02 4.06 10.71
CA ALA A 43 12.99 5.52 10.83
C ALA A 43 12.55 6.20 9.52
N MET A 44 13.01 5.71 8.38
CA MET A 44 12.54 6.16 7.06
C MET A 44 11.05 5.87 6.84
N ALA A 45 10.56 4.67 7.20
CA ALA A 45 9.16 4.29 7.04
C ALA A 45 8.24 5.18 7.88
N VAL A 46 8.63 5.48 9.12
CA VAL A 46 7.94 6.43 9.99
C VAL A 46 7.98 7.84 9.41
N ALA A 47 9.16 8.29 8.95
CA ALA A 47 9.31 9.60 8.34
C ALA A 47 8.47 9.77 7.07
N PHE A 48 8.27 8.71 6.28
CA PHE A 48 7.42 8.76 5.09
C PHE A 48 5.97 9.17 5.46
N GLY A 49 5.47 8.70 6.59
CA GLY A 49 4.18 9.13 7.14
C GLY A 49 2.95 8.55 6.43
N SER A 50 3.09 7.39 5.78
CA SER A 50 1.97 6.62 5.23
C SER A 50 1.09 6.04 6.36
N PRO A 51 -0.22 5.83 6.16
CA PRO A 51 -1.11 5.41 7.25
C PRO A 51 -0.79 3.99 7.74
N VAL A 52 -0.26 3.14 6.86
CA VAL A 52 0.08 1.75 7.15
C VAL A 52 1.54 1.48 6.82
N VAL A 53 2.28 0.90 7.77
CA VAL A 53 3.63 0.39 7.57
C VAL A 53 3.62 -1.11 7.85
N VAL A 54 3.75 -1.91 6.79
CA VAL A 54 3.80 -3.36 6.88
C VAL A 54 5.24 -3.81 7.13
N ASP A 55 5.46 -4.51 8.24
CA ASP A 55 6.71 -5.25 8.45
C ASP A 55 6.78 -6.42 7.46
N ALA A 56 7.70 -6.33 6.52
CA ALA A 56 7.74 -7.17 5.35
C ALA A 56 9.11 -7.85 5.24
N SER A 57 9.12 -9.17 5.45
CA SER A 57 10.31 -10.00 5.29
C SER A 57 11.03 -9.74 3.96
N LEU A 58 12.35 -9.84 3.99
CA LEU A 58 13.17 -9.81 2.78
C LEU A 58 12.85 -11.02 1.90
N ARG A 59 12.66 -10.75 0.61
CA ARG A 59 12.47 -11.78 -0.40
C ARG A 59 13.76 -11.93 -1.20
N ASP A 60 14.24 -13.16 -1.34
CA ASP A 60 15.41 -13.43 -2.17
C ASP A 60 15.22 -12.92 -3.61
N GLY A 61 16.28 -12.36 -4.18
CA GLY A 61 16.28 -11.70 -5.48
C GLY A 61 15.59 -10.32 -5.56
N SER A 62 15.03 -9.80 -4.46
CA SER A 62 14.46 -8.45 -4.42
C SER A 62 15.51 -7.35 -4.29
N LEU A 63 15.17 -6.12 -4.69
CA LEU A 63 16.03 -4.95 -4.48
C LEU A 63 16.33 -4.73 -2.99
N ARG A 64 15.32 -4.87 -2.12
CA ARG A 64 15.49 -4.76 -0.66
C ARG A 64 16.53 -5.73 -0.13
N ALA A 65 16.40 -7.03 -0.48
CA ALA A 65 17.36 -8.05 -0.04
C ALA A 65 18.78 -7.79 -0.58
N ALA A 66 18.89 -7.38 -1.84
CA ALA A 66 20.18 -7.08 -2.45
C ALA A 66 20.85 -5.84 -1.81
N ALA A 67 20.09 -4.79 -1.51
CA ALA A 67 20.60 -3.54 -0.94
C ALA A 67 20.94 -3.67 0.55
N GLU A 68 20.10 -4.35 1.34
CA GLU A 68 20.36 -4.58 2.76
C GLU A 68 21.62 -5.44 2.99
N ALA A 69 21.99 -6.32 2.05
CA ALA A 69 23.26 -7.04 2.10
C ALA A 69 24.51 -6.13 2.00
N TYR A 70 24.33 -4.84 1.69
CA TYR A 70 25.37 -3.80 1.67
C TYR A 70 25.08 -2.69 2.69
N ASP A 71 24.24 -2.95 3.70
CA ASP A 71 23.83 -2.00 4.73
C ASP A 71 23.12 -0.75 4.18
N ILE A 72 22.47 -0.88 3.02
CA ILE A 72 21.66 0.21 2.42
C ILE A 72 20.20 -0.03 2.77
N PRO A 73 19.59 0.75 3.69
CA PRO A 73 18.19 0.62 4.05
C PRO A 73 17.29 0.96 2.86
N VAL A 74 16.22 0.17 2.71
CA VAL A 74 15.23 0.34 1.65
C VAL A 74 13.83 0.32 2.24
N ILE A 75 13.03 1.32 1.89
CA ILE A 75 11.58 1.28 2.05
C ILE A 75 10.92 1.17 0.68
N THR A 76 9.87 0.36 0.57
CA THR A 76 9.06 0.25 -0.64
C THR A 76 7.70 0.89 -0.39
N PHE A 77 7.36 1.89 -1.19
CA PHE A 77 6.03 2.47 -1.23
C PHE A 77 5.15 1.70 -2.21
N GLU A 78 3.95 1.34 -1.79
CA GLU A 78 2.96 0.64 -2.60
C GLU A 78 1.66 1.45 -2.59
N ALA A 79 1.18 1.88 -3.76
CA ALA A 79 -0.08 2.61 -3.85
C ALA A 79 -0.70 2.59 -5.26
N GLY A 80 -2.01 2.75 -5.34
CA GLY A 80 -2.74 2.87 -6.60
C GLY A 80 -2.65 1.61 -7.47
N GLU A 81 -2.93 1.77 -8.76
CA GLU A 81 -2.99 0.68 -9.73
C GLU A 81 -2.14 0.94 -10.97
N ALA A 82 -1.77 -0.13 -11.68
CA ALA A 82 -1.05 -0.01 -12.93
C ALA A 82 -1.89 0.70 -14.01
N LEU A 83 -1.23 1.45 -14.89
CA LEU A 83 -1.81 2.07 -16.09
C LEU A 83 -2.88 3.15 -15.84
N ARG A 84 -2.99 3.67 -14.61
CA ARG A 84 -3.83 4.83 -14.26
C ARG A 84 -3.10 5.78 -13.32
N PHE A 85 -3.47 7.05 -13.39
CA PHE A 85 -3.07 8.02 -12.39
C PHE A 85 -4.07 7.98 -11.23
N ASP A 86 -3.54 7.83 -10.03
CA ASP A 86 -4.29 7.87 -8.78
C ASP A 86 -3.78 9.09 -7.97
N PRO A 87 -4.60 10.15 -7.81
CA PRO A 87 -4.20 11.34 -7.08
C PRO A 87 -3.79 11.05 -5.63
N HIS A 88 -4.45 10.12 -4.94
CA HIS A 88 -4.05 9.77 -3.57
C HIS A 88 -2.67 9.12 -3.57
N ALA A 89 -2.41 8.18 -4.49
CA ALA A 89 -1.11 7.53 -4.61
C ALA A 89 0.01 8.53 -4.94
N ILE A 90 -0.24 9.45 -5.88
CA ILE A 90 0.72 10.47 -6.31
C ILE A 90 1.02 11.43 -5.15
N GLY A 91 -0.01 11.99 -4.51
CA GLY A 91 0.14 12.92 -3.39
C GLY A 91 0.90 12.28 -2.23
N SER A 92 0.53 11.05 -1.87
CA SER A 92 1.19 10.24 -0.86
C SER A 92 2.66 9.99 -1.18
N GLY A 93 2.96 9.60 -2.42
CA GLY A 93 4.32 9.31 -2.89
C GLY A 93 5.22 10.55 -2.85
N VAL A 94 4.72 11.69 -3.35
CA VAL A 94 5.44 12.96 -3.37
C VAL A 94 5.69 13.45 -1.94
N GLN A 95 4.64 13.55 -1.12
CA GLN A 95 4.76 14.08 0.23
C GLN A 95 5.62 13.19 1.12
N GLY A 96 5.45 11.87 1.03
CA GLY A 96 6.23 10.91 1.81
C GLY A 96 7.71 10.91 1.44
N THR A 97 8.03 10.99 0.14
CA THR A 97 9.42 11.13 -0.30
C THR A 97 10.06 12.42 0.22
N LEU A 98 9.34 13.55 0.15
CA LEU A 98 9.83 14.82 0.69
C LEU A 98 10.03 14.77 2.21
N ASN A 99 9.18 14.05 2.94
CA ASN A 99 9.34 13.88 4.39
C ASN A 99 10.57 13.03 4.72
N VAL A 100 10.82 11.95 3.98
CA VAL A 100 12.06 11.16 4.12
C VAL A 100 13.29 12.02 3.81
N MET A 101 13.27 12.82 2.76
CA MET A 101 14.38 13.74 2.45
C MET A 101 14.64 14.76 3.56
N LYS A 102 13.58 15.29 4.20
CA LYS A 102 13.70 16.17 5.38
C LYS A 102 14.30 15.42 6.56
N HIS A 103 13.82 14.21 6.84
CA HIS A 103 14.35 13.34 7.91
C HIS A 103 15.84 13.05 7.73
N LEU A 104 16.28 12.80 6.49
CA LEU A 104 17.69 12.58 6.15
C LEU A 104 18.52 13.88 6.08
N GLY A 105 17.94 15.04 6.42
CA GLY A 105 18.63 16.34 6.41
C GLY A 105 18.94 16.89 5.02
N MET A 106 18.36 16.33 3.96
CA MET A 106 18.56 16.80 2.59
C MET A 106 17.78 18.09 2.30
N LEU A 107 16.68 18.32 3.04
CA LEU A 107 15.80 19.48 2.91
C LEU A 107 15.60 20.15 4.27
N ARG A 108 15.31 21.46 4.27
CA ARG A 108 14.95 22.18 5.50
C ARG A 108 13.60 21.71 6.03
N SER A 109 13.52 21.53 7.34
CA SER A 109 12.25 21.34 8.04
C SER A 109 11.35 22.58 7.89
N SER A 110 10.11 22.38 7.46
CA SER A 110 9.04 23.39 7.55
C SER A 110 8.23 23.12 8.83
N ARG A 111 7.45 24.11 9.32
CA ARG A 111 6.46 23.87 10.38
C ARG A 111 5.60 22.67 9.95
N SER A 112 5.57 21.61 10.77
CA SER A 112 4.96 20.35 10.36
C SER A 112 3.44 20.46 10.34
N LYS A 113 2.80 19.79 9.37
CA LYS A 113 1.44 19.28 9.53
C LYS A 113 1.46 18.24 10.68
N LYS A 114 0.28 17.83 11.18
CA LYS A 114 0.18 16.74 12.17
C LYS A 114 1.00 15.54 11.71
N GLU A 115 1.87 15.04 12.58
CA GLU A 115 2.57 13.78 12.35
C GLU A 115 1.57 12.65 12.60
N HIS A 116 1.22 11.90 11.55
CA HIS A 116 0.46 10.67 11.67
C HIS A 116 1.44 9.57 12.09
N THR A 117 1.21 8.95 13.25
CA THR A 117 2.00 7.77 13.64
C THR A 117 1.52 6.61 12.79
N PRO A 118 2.34 6.04 11.90
CA PRO A 118 1.88 4.95 11.04
C PRO A 118 1.45 3.75 11.88
N MET A 119 0.40 3.08 11.43
CA MET A 119 -0.08 1.87 12.08
C MET A 119 0.64 0.65 11.49
N VAL A 120 1.11 -0.23 12.37
CA VAL A 120 1.85 -1.43 11.98
C VAL A 120 0.96 -2.65 12.21
N PRO A 121 0.44 -3.31 11.16
CA PRO A 121 -0.40 -4.47 11.33
C PRO A 121 0.44 -5.65 11.87
N LYS A 122 -0.16 -6.48 12.72
CA LYS A 122 0.44 -7.74 13.20
C LYS A 122 0.63 -8.76 12.12
N ALA A 123 -0.30 -8.77 11.17
CA ALA A 123 -0.31 -9.69 10.07
C ALA A 123 -1.13 -9.10 8.93
N THR A 124 -0.86 -9.59 7.73
CA THR A 124 -1.69 -9.31 6.56
C THR A 124 -2.02 -10.63 5.87
N ARG A 125 -3.18 -10.71 5.22
CA ARG A 125 -3.63 -11.93 4.55
C ARG A 125 -4.40 -11.64 3.28
N TRP A 126 -4.09 -12.42 2.24
CA TRP A 126 -4.92 -12.46 1.04
C TRP A 126 -6.13 -13.37 1.25
N VAL A 127 -7.32 -12.82 1.00
CA VAL A 127 -8.54 -13.58 0.76
C VAL A 127 -8.57 -13.96 -0.72
N ARG A 128 -8.86 -15.23 -1.00
CA ARG A 128 -8.81 -15.80 -2.35
C ARG A 128 -10.22 -16.16 -2.83
N ALA A 129 -10.39 -16.22 -4.14
CA ALA A 129 -11.60 -16.73 -4.76
C ALA A 129 -11.73 -18.23 -4.46
N ASP A 130 -12.89 -18.65 -3.97
CA ASP A 130 -13.21 -20.06 -3.74
C ASP A 130 -13.81 -20.73 -5.00
N SER A 131 -14.09 -19.95 -6.05
CA SER A 131 -14.61 -20.42 -7.33
C SER A 131 -14.30 -19.46 -8.47
N ASP A 132 -14.43 -19.94 -9.70
CA ASP A 132 -14.45 -19.09 -10.90
C ASP A 132 -15.74 -18.26 -10.96
N GLY A 133 -15.69 -17.07 -11.56
CA GLY A 133 -16.90 -16.31 -11.89
C GLY A 133 -16.72 -14.79 -11.95
N LEU A 134 -17.86 -14.10 -11.86
CA LEU A 134 -17.97 -12.64 -11.82
C LEU A 134 -17.94 -12.16 -10.36
N LEU A 135 -16.84 -11.57 -9.97
CA LEU A 135 -16.63 -10.94 -8.68
C LEU A 135 -17.36 -9.59 -8.60
N ARG A 136 -18.18 -9.45 -7.57
CA ARG A 136 -18.79 -8.19 -7.14
C ARG A 136 -18.30 -7.84 -5.74
N SER A 137 -17.51 -6.77 -5.63
CA SER A 137 -17.05 -6.24 -4.34
C SER A 137 -18.19 -5.59 -3.58
N HIS A 138 -18.25 -5.81 -2.26
CA HIS A 138 -19.16 -5.13 -1.33
C HIS A 138 -18.44 -4.16 -0.40
N VAL A 139 -17.11 -4.15 -0.43
CA VAL A 139 -16.24 -3.26 0.35
C VAL A 139 -15.28 -2.51 -0.57
N ALA A 140 -14.77 -1.38 -0.09
CA ALA A 140 -13.79 -0.56 -0.76
C ALA A 140 -12.38 -0.73 -0.18
N LEU A 141 -11.38 -0.27 -0.94
CA LEU A 141 -10.02 -0.11 -0.45
C LEU A 141 -9.98 0.93 0.68
N GLY A 142 -9.31 0.61 1.79
CA GLY A 142 -9.27 1.44 3.00
C GLY A 142 -10.42 1.17 3.99
N GLU A 143 -11.46 0.44 3.58
CA GLU A 143 -12.62 0.18 4.44
C GLU A 143 -12.31 -0.85 5.53
N LYS A 144 -12.92 -0.66 6.70
CA LYS A 144 -12.95 -1.62 7.80
C LYS A 144 -13.84 -2.81 7.47
N VAL A 145 -13.33 -4.01 7.73
CA VAL A 145 -14.11 -5.24 7.70
C VAL A 145 -14.13 -5.93 9.06
N GLU A 146 -15.22 -6.63 9.35
CA GLU A 146 -15.37 -7.45 10.55
C GLU A 146 -15.22 -8.94 10.24
N LYS A 147 -14.81 -9.72 11.24
CA LYS A 147 -14.75 -11.19 11.09
C LYS A 147 -16.11 -11.73 10.68
N ASN A 148 -16.13 -12.59 9.66
CA ASN A 148 -17.32 -13.18 9.06
C ASN A 148 -18.20 -12.21 8.25
N GLN A 149 -17.78 -10.96 8.02
CA GLN A 149 -18.45 -10.06 7.09
C GLN A 149 -18.34 -10.59 5.65
N ILE A 150 -19.42 -10.50 4.88
CA ILE A 150 -19.41 -10.77 3.45
C ILE A 150 -18.76 -9.57 2.76
N ILE A 151 -17.61 -9.77 2.11
CA ILE A 151 -16.82 -8.71 1.48
C ILE A 151 -16.94 -8.69 -0.04
N ALA A 152 -17.36 -9.79 -0.65
CA ALA A 152 -17.73 -9.87 -2.05
C ALA A 152 -18.68 -11.05 -2.30
N SER A 153 -19.25 -11.09 -3.51
CA SER A 153 -19.95 -12.24 -4.06
C SER A 153 -19.33 -12.64 -5.40
N ILE A 154 -19.22 -13.94 -5.66
CA ILE A 154 -18.80 -14.49 -6.96
C ILE A 154 -20.03 -15.15 -7.59
N ASN A 155 -20.44 -14.65 -8.75
CA ASN A 155 -21.59 -15.18 -9.49
C ASN A 155 -21.12 -15.98 -10.70
N ASP A 156 -21.80 -17.07 -11.02
CA ASP A 156 -21.60 -17.68 -12.34
C ASP A 156 -22.13 -16.76 -13.45
N PRO A 157 -21.63 -16.87 -14.70
CA PRO A 157 -22.04 -15.99 -15.80
C PRO A 157 -23.54 -16.04 -16.14
N SER A 158 -24.25 -17.11 -15.77
CA SER A 158 -25.70 -17.23 -15.95
C SER A 158 -26.52 -16.66 -14.79
N GLY A 159 -25.87 -16.32 -13.66
CA GLY A 159 -26.49 -15.79 -12.45
C GLY A 159 -27.31 -16.82 -11.67
N ALA A 160 -27.08 -18.11 -11.90
CA ALA A 160 -27.83 -19.20 -11.27
C ALA A 160 -27.35 -19.52 -9.84
N SER A 161 -26.14 -19.11 -9.50
CA SER A 161 -25.45 -19.38 -8.25
C SER A 161 -24.60 -18.18 -7.83
N GLU A 162 -24.62 -17.91 -6.54
CA GLU A 162 -23.83 -16.87 -5.89
C GLU A 162 -23.07 -17.49 -4.72
N ILE A 163 -21.76 -17.28 -4.67
CA ILE A 163 -20.88 -17.70 -3.58
C ILE A 163 -20.37 -16.46 -2.85
N SER A 164 -20.64 -16.38 -1.55
CA SER A 164 -20.17 -15.28 -0.71
C SER A 164 -18.70 -15.45 -0.34
N VAL A 165 -17.92 -14.39 -0.50
CA VAL A 165 -16.53 -14.28 -0.02
C VAL A 165 -16.56 -13.61 1.34
N ILE A 166 -15.94 -14.25 2.34
CA ILE A 166 -16.05 -13.86 3.75
C ILE A 166 -14.70 -13.40 4.30
N ALA A 167 -14.70 -12.31 5.08
CA ALA A 167 -13.50 -11.85 5.78
C ALA A 167 -13.10 -12.85 6.89
N PRO A 168 -11.87 -13.40 6.88
CA PRO A 168 -11.44 -14.39 7.86
C PRO A 168 -11.23 -13.80 9.27
N GLN A 169 -11.00 -12.49 9.35
CA GLN A 169 -10.73 -11.72 10.55
C GLN A 169 -11.05 -10.24 10.27
N GLY A 170 -11.33 -9.45 11.33
CA GLY A 170 -11.53 -8.01 11.21
C GLY A 170 -10.22 -7.25 10.99
N GLY A 171 -10.26 -6.18 10.21
CA GLY A 171 -9.10 -5.42 9.79
C GLY A 171 -9.42 -4.40 8.70
N ILE A 172 -8.39 -3.88 8.02
CA ILE A 172 -8.53 -2.90 6.94
C ILE A 172 -8.16 -3.52 5.59
N VAL A 173 -8.94 -3.24 4.54
CA VAL A 173 -8.61 -3.64 3.16
C VAL A 173 -7.47 -2.77 2.62
N ILE A 174 -6.26 -3.33 2.50
CA ILE A 174 -5.06 -2.63 2.03
C ILE A 174 -4.69 -2.94 0.57
N GLY A 175 -5.41 -3.85 -0.07
CA GLY A 175 -5.23 -4.17 -1.49
C GLY A 175 -6.44 -4.91 -2.05
N GLN A 176 -6.72 -4.73 -3.34
CA GLN A 176 -7.91 -5.26 -3.99
C GLN A 176 -7.64 -5.58 -5.46
N GLN A 177 -8.17 -6.70 -5.96
CA GLN A 177 -8.23 -6.99 -7.40
C GLN A 177 -9.34 -6.16 -8.06
N THR A 178 -9.03 -5.55 -9.21
CA THR A 178 -9.94 -4.68 -9.96
C THR A 178 -10.62 -5.37 -11.15
N LEU A 179 -10.22 -6.59 -11.49
CA LEU A 179 -10.90 -7.39 -12.52
C LEU A 179 -12.22 -7.96 -12.00
N PRO A 180 -13.33 -7.79 -12.74
CA PRO A 180 -14.59 -8.45 -12.44
C PRO A 180 -14.52 -9.96 -12.65
N LEU A 181 -13.65 -10.47 -13.53
CA LEU A 181 -13.48 -11.90 -13.76
C LEU A 181 -12.40 -12.45 -12.82
N VAL A 182 -12.73 -13.50 -12.08
CA VAL A 182 -11.81 -14.22 -11.19
C VAL A 182 -11.83 -15.71 -11.48
N ASN A 183 -10.69 -16.36 -11.25
CA ASN A 183 -10.57 -17.81 -11.19
C ASN A 183 -10.39 -18.27 -9.74
N GLU A 184 -10.70 -19.54 -9.47
CA GLU A 184 -10.42 -20.17 -8.18
C GLU A 184 -8.95 -19.97 -7.80
N GLY A 185 -8.73 -19.53 -6.56
CA GLY A 185 -7.42 -19.25 -6.02
C GLY A 185 -6.89 -17.84 -6.31
N ASP A 186 -7.53 -17.04 -7.18
CA ASP A 186 -7.11 -15.65 -7.40
C ASP A 186 -7.16 -14.86 -6.09
N ALA A 187 -6.13 -14.06 -5.83
CA ALA A 187 -6.07 -13.23 -4.63
C ALA A 187 -6.91 -11.96 -4.83
N ILE A 188 -8.03 -11.84 -4.10
CA ILE A 188 -9.06 -10.81 -4.29
C ILE A 188 -8.83 -9.61 -3.38
N PHE A 189 -8.73 -9.83 -2.07
CA PHE A 189 -8.54 -8.75 -1.08
C PHE A 189 -7.31 -9.04 -0.23
N HIS A 190 -6.53 -8.01 0.06
CA HIS A 190 -5.45 -8.05 1.03
C HIS A 190 -5.91 -7.30 2.27
N ILE A 191 -6.04 -8.00 3.40
CA ILE A 191 -6.53 -7.41 4.65
C ILE A 191 -5.36 -7.32 5.63
N ALA A 192 -5.22 -6.17 6.28
CA ALA A 192 -4.28 -5.92 7.36
C ALA A 192 -4.98 -6.00 8.72
N PHE A 193 -4.36 -6.68 9.69
CA PHE A 193 -4.92 -6.93 11.02
C PHE A 193 -4.12 -6.17 12.08
N PHE A 194 -4.79 -5.38 12.92
CA PHE A 194 -4.18 -4.49 13.91
C PHE A 194 -4.49 -4.94 15.35
N ASP A 195 -3.69 -4.48 16.32
CA ASP A 195 -4.06 -4.61 17.75
C ASP A 195 -5.02 -3.49 18.16
N GLU A 196 -4.86 -2.33 17.54
CA GLU A 196 -5.71 -1.17 17.70
C GLU A 196 -7.11 -1.44 17.16
N PRO A 197 -8.13 -0.75 17.68
CA PRO A 197 -9.48 -0.87 17.13
C PRO A 197 -9.50 -0.50 15.65
N ASP A 198 -10.06 -1.37 14.80
CA ASP A 198 -10.03 -1.16 13.35
C ASP A 198 -10.69 0.17 12.93
N SER A 199 -11.66 0.69 13.71
CA SER A 199 -12.29 2.01 13.47
C SER A 199 -11.31 3.18 13.62
N LEU A 200 -10.32 3.07 14.52
CA LEU A 200 -9.26 4.07 14.65
C LEU A 200 -8.35 4.06 13.42
N VAL A 201 -8.05 2.87 12.91
CA VAL A 201 -7.23 2.69 11.71
C VAL A 201 -7.92 3.30 10.50
N GLU A 202 -9.21 3.03 10.33
CA GLU A 202 -10.04 3.57 9.25
C GLU A 202 -10.07 5.11 9.29
N GLU A 203 -10.33 5.72 10.45
CA GLU A 203 -10.32 7.19 10.60
C GLU A 203 -8.95 7.80 10.22
N GLN A 204 -7.85 7.15 10.61
CA GLN A 204 -6.51 7.61 10.25
C GLN A 204 -6.24 7.45 8.75
N VAL A 205 -6.71 6.37 8.12
CA VAL A 205 -6.61 6.16 6.67
C VAL A 205 -7.39 7.23 5.92
N GLU A 206 -8.65 7.49 6.30
CA GLU A 206 -9.48 8.54 5.70
C GLU A 206 -8.82 9.92 5.82
N SER A 207 -8.41 10.30 7.05
CA SER A 207 -7.72 11.57 7.28
C SER A 207 -6.45 11.72 6.45
N TYR A 208 -5.71 10.62 6.26
CA TYR A 208 -4.50 10.63 5.44
C TYR A 208 -4.81 10.83 3.95
N LEU A 209 -5.82 10.15 3.43
CA LEU A 209 -6.20 10.23 2.02
C LEU A 209 -6.68 11.64 1.65
N ASP A 210 -7.40 12.31 2.54
CA ASP A 210 -7.80 13.70 2.40
C ASP A 210 -6.57 14.63 2.35
N ASP A 211 -5.65 14.47 3.31
CA ASP A 211 -4.39 15.23 3.37
C ASP A 211 -3.54 15.05 2.10
N ALA A 212 -3.50 13.84 1.54
CA ALA A 212 -2.71 13.51 0.36
C ALA A 212 -3.18 14.25 -0.90
N ILE A 213 -4.50 14.45 -1.05
CA ILE A 213 -5.07 15.21 -2.17
C ILE A 213 -4.80 16.69 -2.01
N GLU A 214 -4.86 17.24 -0.79
CA GLU A 214 -4.67 18.68 -0.57
C GLU A 214 -3.33 19.21 -1.10
N VAL A 215 -2.28 18.38 -1.05
CA VAL A 215 -0.91 18.71 -1.44
C VAL A 215 -0.72 18.85 -2.95
N LEU A 216 -1.60 18.26 -3.75
CA LEU A 216 -1.51 18.32 -5.20
C LEU A 216 -1.91 19.69 -5.74
N ASP A 217 -1.46 20.01 -6.96
CA ASP A 217 -2.03 21.11 -7.74
C ASP A 217 -3.34 20.67 -8.38
N ASP A 218 -4.21 21.61 -8.76
CA ASP A 218 -5.56 21.34 -9.27
C ASP A 218 -5.55 20.42 -10.50
N ASP A 219 -4.55 20.54 -11.37
CA ASP A 219 -4.37 19.65 -12.54
C ASP A 219 -4.15 18.18 -12.16
N LEU A 220 -3.49 17.93 -11.01
CA LEU A 220 -3.25 16.58 -10.49
C LEU A 220 -4.41 16.05 -9.64
N LYS A 221 -5.25 16.94 -9.09
CA LYS A 221 -6.46 16.58 -8.34
C LYS A 221 -7.63 16.21 -9.24
N TYR A 222 -7.87 17.02 -10.28
CA TYR A 222 -9.07 16.94 -11.11
C TYR A 222 -8.80 16.45 -12.53
N GLY A 223 -7.53 16.19 -12.86
CA GLY A 223 -7.08 15.91 -14.22
C GLY A 223 -6.83 17.20 -15.00
N MET A 224 -5.99 17.11 -16.03
CA MET A 224 -5.71 18.26 -16.90
C MET A 224 -7.01 18.80 -17.50
N THR A 225 -7.35 20.04 -17.15
CA THR A 225 -8.41 20.77 -17.83
C THR A 225 -7.86 21.17 -19.21
N LEU A 226 -8.33 20.51 -20.27
CA LEU A 226 -7.98 20.86 -21.66
C LEU A 226 -8.65 22.17 -22.11
#